data_AF-A0A1A8PJV4-F1
#
_entry.id   AF-A0A1A8PJV4-F1
#
_cell.length_a   1.000
_cell.length_b   1.000
_cell.length_c   1.000
_cell.angle_alpha   90.00
_cell.angle_beta   90.00
_cell.angle_gamma   90.00
#
_symmetry.space_group_name_H-M   'P 1'
#
loop_
_entity.id
_entity.type
_entity.pdbx_description
1 polymer ?
#
loop_
_entity_poly.entity_id
_entity_poly.type
_entity_poly.pdbx_seq_one_letter_code
_entity_poly.pdbx_strand_id
1 'polypeptide(L)'
;VILGIAAVLLLMLASQSIHRKHFQPLSLAQLNSWAAPTSKEAAVEPTVAPPASTPPPVNTIDADEENNPRSCGCSESCVSDLDWSDWFTKRYDLKQQPILRATNNFDPDALAWWLSLQQSDKDKTLEGVVSKMFQIIPPPTLDTTPHPSRCRRCAVVGNSGNLRRSGHGKLIDSHSFVIRMNKAVTQGFEKDVGNRTTHHILYPES
;
A
#
# COMPACT_ATOMS: atom_id res chain seq x y z
N VAL A 1 42.47 -18.69 24.39
CA VAL A 1 42.14 -17.53 23.52
C VAL A 1 42.25 -17.89 22.04
N ILE A 2 43.39 -18.38 21.54
CA ILE A 2 43.61 -18.72 20.11
C ILE A 2 42.61 -19.77 19.58
N LEU A 3 42.33 -20.83 20.34
CA LEU A 3 41.33 -21.86 19.98
C LEU A 3 39.89 -21.30 19.88
N GLY A 4 39.56 -20.29 20.67
CA GLY A 4 38.25 -19.64 20.63
C GLY A 4 38.07 -18.76 19.38
N ILE A 5 39.12 -18.04 18.98
CA ILE A 5 39.12 -17.19 17.78
C ILE A 5 39.01 -18.06 16.50
N ALA A 6 39.70 -19.19 16.46
CA ALA A 6 39.62 -20.13 15.33
C ALA A 6 38.20 -20.72 15.17
N ALA A 7 37.52 -21.05 16.27
CA ALA A 7 36.15 -21.57 16.24
C ALA A 7 35.14 -20.52 15.72
N VAL A 8 35.28 -19.25 16.12
CA VAL A 8 34.42 -18.15 15.64
C VAL A 8 34.64 -17.86 14.16
N LEU A 9 35.90 -17.87 13.69
CA LEU A 9 36.20 -17.71 12.26
C LEU A 9 35.64 -18.87 11.42
N LEU A 10 35.73 -20.11 11.92
CA LEU A 10 35.14 -21.28 11.25
C LEU A 10 33.62 -21.18 11.16
N LEU A 11 32.93 -20.70 12.21
CA LEU A 11 31.48 -20.48 12.19
C LEU A 11 31.07 -19.36 11.24
N MET A 12 31.84 -18.27 11.17
CA MET A 12 31.62 -17.17 10.23
C MET A 12 31.80 -17.63 8.77
N LEU A 13 32.85 -18.41 8.49
CA LEU A 13 33.12 -18.96 7.16
C LEU A 13 32.06 -20.02 6.76
N ALA A 14 31.61 -20.85 7.69
CA ALA A 14 30.54 -21.81 7.46
C ALA A 14 29.20 -21.12 7.14
N SER A 15 28.89 -20.01 7.84
CA SER A 15 27.69 -19.20 7.58
C SER A 15 27.71 -18.57 6.18
N GLN A 16 28.86 -18.03 5.74
CA GLN A 16 28.99 -17.49 4.39
C GLN A 16 28.94 -18.56 3.29
N SER A 17 29.45 -19.77 3.57
CA SER A 17 29.34 -20.92 2.65
C SER A 17 27.88 -21.37 2.45
N ILE A 18 27.06 -21.35 3.50
CA ILE A 18 25.63 -21.69 3.41
C ILE A 18 24.86 -20.65 2.58
N HIS A 19 25.18 -19.36 2.72
CA HIS A 19 24.60 -18.31 1.86
C HIS A 19 25.02 -18.41 0.39
N ARG A 20 26.26 -18.83 0.09
CA ARG A 20 26.73 -19.00 -1.30
C ARG A 20 26.07 -20.16 -2.04
N LYS A 21 25.69 -21.24 -1.35
CA LYS A 21 25.06 -22.42 -1.99
C LYS A 21 23.63 -22.16 -2.49
N HIS A 22 22.98 -21.07 -2.07
CA HIS A 22 21.65 -20.67 -2.54
C HIS A 22 21.64 -19.63 -3.67
N PHE A 23 22.81 -19.17 -4.13
CA PHE A 23 22.92 -18.38 -5.35
C PHE A 23 23.50 -19.25 -6.47
N GLN A 24 22.63 -19.82 -7.30
CA GLN A 24 23.07 -20.29 -8.62
C GLN A 24 23.63 -19.08 -9.39
N PRO A 25 24.78 -19.20 -10.08
CA PRO A 25 25.26 -18.14 -10.95
C PRO A 25 24.27 -17.97 -12.11
N LEU A 26 23.80 -16.74 -12.33
CA LEU A 26 23.10 -16.34 -13.54
C LEU A 26 24.00 -16.69 -14.74
N SER A 27 23.62 -17.74 -15.47
CA SER A 27 24.16 -18.04 -16.78
C SER A 27 23.88 -16.85 -17.69
N LEU A 28 24.95 -16.19 -18.15
CA LEU A 28 24.93 -15.28 -19.29
C LEU A 28 24.72 -16.11 -20.56
N ALA A 29 23.49 -16.56 -20.79
CA ALA A 29 23.09 -17.10 -22.09
C ALA A 29 22.70 -15.93 -23.01
N GLN A 30 23.57 -15.70 -23.99
CA GLN A 30 23.48 -14.83 -25.16
C GLN A 30 22.04 -14.54 -25.62
N LEU A 31 21.66 -13.25 -25.59
CA LEU A 31 20.50 -12.74 -26.31
C LEU A 31 20.87 -12.50 -27.77
N ASN A 32 20.88 -13.56 -28.58
CA ASN A 32 20.86 -13.46 -30.03
C ASN A 32 19.53 -13.99 -30.55
N SER A 33 18.55 -13.10 -30.69
CA SER A 33 17.47 -13.30 -31.65
C SER A 33 17.00 -11.94 -32.17
N TRP A 34 17.62 -11.58 -33.29
CA TRP A 34 17.20 -10.55 -34.22
C TRP A 34 15.78 -10.87 -34.69
N ALA A 35 14.82 -9.99 -34.42
CA ALA A 35 13.54 -9.97 -35.13
C ALA A 35 13.47 -8.66 -35.90
N ALA A 36 13.39 -8.78 -37.23
CA ALA A 36 13.30 -7.68 -38.17
C ALA A 36 12.03 -6.85 -37.93
N PRO A 37 12.07 -5.51 -38.06
CA PRO A 37 10.88 -4.68 -37.99
C PRO A 37 10.14 -4.76 -39.32
N THR A 38 8.94 -5.34 -39.33
CA THR A 38 7.99 -5.18 -40.44
C THR A 38 7.42 -3.77 -40.39
N SER A 39 7.96 -2.91 -41.25
CA SER A 39 7.42 -1.62 -41.64
C SER A 39 6.04 -1.77 -42.28
N LYS A 40 5.01 -1.20 -41.64
CA LYS A 40 3.85 -0.66 -42.35
C LYS A 40 3.54 0.71 -41.76
N GLU A 41 4.17 1.72 -42.36
CA GLU A 41 3.74 3.12 -42.29
C GLU A 41 2.34 3.22 -42.91
N ALA A 42 1.39 3.67 -42.11
CA ALA A 42 0.21 4.35 -42.60
C ALA A 42 0.29 5.77 -42.03
N ALA A 43 0.74 6.70 -42.88
CA ALA A 43 0.64 8.12 -42.63
C ALA A 43 -0.85 8.49 -42.51
N VAL A 44 -1.25 9.08 -41.40
CA VAL A 44 -2.56 9.72 -41.23
C VAL A 44 -2.32 11.20 -41.02
N GLU A 45 -2.85 11.98 -41.96
CA GLU A 45 -2.81 13.43 -42.05
C GLU A 45 -3.57 14.08 -40.87
N PRO A 46 -3.21 15.31 -40.41
CA PRO A 46 -3.81 15.90 -39.22
C PRO A 46 -5.24 16.38 -39.51
N THR A 47 -6.23 15.65 -39.01
CA THR A 47 -7.63 16.08 -39.05
C THR A 47 -7.86 17.19 -38.02
N VAL A 48 -8.33 18.33 -38.52
CA VAL A 48 -8.77 19.52 -37.78
C VAL A 48 -9.86 19.16 -36.75
N ALA A 49 -9.74 19.68 -35.53
CA ALA A 49 -10.70 19.48 -34.46
C ALA A 49 -12.07 20.12 -34.79
N PRO A 50 -13.20 19.40 -34.62
CA PRO A 50 -14.53 20.00 -34.72
C PRO A 50 -14.84 20.89 -33.51
N PRO A 51 -15.71 21.91 -33.66
CA PRO A 51 -16.00 22.88 -32.61
C PRO A 51 -16.76 22.22 -31.45
N ALA A 52 -16.49 22.75 -30.24
CA ALA A 52 -17.07 22.30 -28.98
C ALA A 52 -18.60 22.24 -29.04
N SER A 53 -19.14 21.03 -28.90
CA SER A 53 -20.56 20.82 -28.62
C SER A 53 -20.87 21.27 -27.20
N THR A 54 -21.73 22.27 -27.08
CA THR A 54 -22.40 22.68 -25.83
C THR A 54 -22.99 21.47 -25.09
N PRO A 55 -22.83 21.37 -23.75
CA PRO A 55 -23.45 20.29 -22.99
C PRO A 55 -24.98 20.40 -23.02
N PRO A 56 -25.72 19.27 -23.03
CA PRO A 56 -27.17 19.27 -22.98
C PRO A 56 -27.67 19.81 -21.64
N PRO A 57 -28.93 20.28 -21.56
CA PRO A 57 -29.48 20.87 -20.34
C PRO A 57 -29.46 19.85 -19.21
N VAL A 58 -29.09 20.34 -18.02
CA VAL A 58 -29.17 19.61 -16.75
C VAL A 58 -30.63 19.25 -16.53
N ASN A 59 -30.98 17.97 -16.71
CA ASN A 59 -32.23 17.45 -16.18
C ASN A 59 -32.11 17.46 -14.66
N THR A 60 -32.88 18.34 -14.03
CA THR A 60 -33.26 18.26 -12.63
C THR A 60 -33.89 16.89 -12.41
N ILE A 61 -33.14 15.99 -11.76
CA ILE A 61 -33.69 14.77 -11.20
C ILE A 61 -34.42 15.18 -9.94
N ASP A 62 -35.67 14.74 -9.88
CA ASP A 62 -36.65 14.99 -8.85
C ASP A 62 -36.08 14.76 -7.44
N ALA A 63 -36.36 15.74 -6.57
CA ALA A 63 -36.10 15.64 -5.15
C ALA A 63 -37.19 14.77 -4.52
N ASP A 64 -36.94 13.47 -4.43
CA ASP A 64 -37.60 12.54 -3.52
C ASP A 64 -36.69 11.32 -3.29
N GLU A 65 -35.60 11.50 -2.52
CA GLU A 65 -34.96 10.40 -1.80
C GLU A 65 -34.72 10.86 -0.35
N GLU A 66 -35.27 10.08 0.58
CA GLU A 66 -35.15 10.26 2.02
C GLU A 66 -33.66 10.35 2.40
N ASN A 67 -33.25 11.57 2.73
CA ASN A 67 -31.88 12.05 2.52
C ASN A 67 -30.94 11.56 3.63
N ASN A 68 -30.40 10.34 3.50
CA ASN A 68 -29.17 9.99 4.20
C ASN A 68 -27.99 10.42 3.31
N PRO A 69 -27.30 11.54 3.61
CA PRO A 69 -26.22 12.03 2.78
C PRO A 69 -25.09 10.99 2.74
N ARG A 70 -24.76 10.49 1.54
CA ARG A 70 -23.69 9.50 1.35
C ARG A 70 -22.41 9.94 2.04
N SER A 71 -21.76 9.01 2.74
CA SER A 71 -20.55 9.32 3.49
C SER A 71 -19.32 9.62 2.62
N CYS A 72 -19.37 9.30 1.32
CA CYS A 72 -18.29 9.54 0.36
C CYS A 72 -18.80 9.85 -1.05
N GLY A 73 -17.92 10.37 -1.92
CA GLY A 73 -18.27 10.72 -3.30
C GLY A 73 -18.20 9.58 -4.32
N CYS A 74 -18.18 8.32 -3.88
CA CYS A 74 -18.09 7.18 -4.79
C CYS A 74 -19.45 6.85 -5.43
N SER A 75 -19.40 6.46 -6.70
CA SER A 75 -20.60 6.18 -7.50
C SER A 75 -21.34 4.93 -7.04
N GLU A 76 -20.61 3.90 -6.63
CA GLU A 76 -21.18 2.59 -6.27
C GLU A 76 -21.58 2.54 -4.80
N SER A 77 -20.60 2.46 -3.89
CA SER A 77 -20.84 2.37 -2.45
C SER A 77 -19.75 3.09 -1.64
N CYS A 78 -20.07 3.41 -0.40
CA CYS A 78 -19.11 3.91 0.59
C CYS A 78 -18.98 2.91 1.74
N VAL A 79 -17.74 2.58 2.09
CA VAL A 79 -17.45 1.65 3.21
C VAL A 79 -18.01 2.17 4.53
N SER A 80 -18.10 3.49 4.68
CA SER A 80 -18.59 4.19 5.86
C SER A 80 -20.12 4.29 5.96
N ASP A 81 -20.87 3.86 4.95
CA ASP A 81 -22.33 3.75 5.06
C ASP A 81 -22.64 2.51 5.92
N LEU A 82 -23.49 2.64 6.94
CA LEU A 82 -23.72 1.58 7.95
C LEU A 82 -25.04 0.82 7.77
N ASP A 83 -25.77 1.13 6.71
CA ASP A 83 -27.16 0.70 6.56
C ASP A 83 -27.29 -0.70 5.92
N TRP A 84 -26.18 -1.32 5.51
CA TRP A 84 -26.19 -2.57 4.73
C TRP A 84 -25.78 -3.82 5.51
N SER A 85 -25.24 -3.71 6.73
CA SER A 85 -24.84 -4.88 7.52
C SER A 85 -24.76 -4.63 9.03
N ASP A 86 -25.65 -5.26 9.78
CA ASP A 86 -25.62 -5.27 11.25
C ASP A 86 -24.29 -5.77 11.82
N TRP A 87 -23.68 -6.75 11.16
CA TRP A 87 -22.40 -7.31 11.59
C TRP A 87 -21.27 -6.28 11.46
N PHE A 88 -21.28 -5.52 10.36
CA PHE A 88 -20.28 -4.50 10.06
C PHE A 88 -20.48 -3.28 10.96
N THR A 89 -21.71 -2.81 11.12
CA THR A 89 -22.08 -1.68 11.98
C THR A 89 -21.67 -1.88 13.43
N LYS A 90 -21.71 -3.12 13.93
CA LYS A 90 -21.23 -3.45 15.28
C LYS A 90 -19.70 -3.43 15.44
N ARG A 91 -18.92 -3.36 14.35
CA ARG A 91 -17.45 -3.50 14.36
C ARG A 91 -16.72 -2.29 13.79
N TYR A 92 -17.37 -1.53 12.92
CA TYR A 92 -16.78 -0.38 12.27
C TYR A 92 -16.96 0.87 13.13
N ASP A 93 -15.85 1.44 13.58
CA ASP A 93 -15.84 2.70 14.33
C ASP A 93 -15.24 3.83 13.49
N LEU A 94 -16.07 4.78 13.08
CA LEU A 94 -15.68 5.98 12.33
C LEU A 94 -14.77 6.92 13.09
N LYS A 95 -14.74 6.83 14.43
CA LYS A 95 -13.92 7.69 15.29
C LYS A 95 -12.49 7.20 15.43
N GLN A 96 -12.22 5.97 14.98
CA GLN A 96 -10.89 5.38 15.11
C GLN A 96 -9.87 6.14 14.25
N GLN A 97 -8.78 6.57 14.89
CA GLN A 97 -7.68 7.27 14.23
C GLN A 97 -6.54 6.29 13.95
N PRO A 98 -6.31 5.87 12.69
CA PRO A 98 -5.36 4.80 12.39
C PRO A 98 -3.89 5.26 12.39
N ILE A 99 -3.64 6.57 12.55
CA ILE A 99 -2.30 7.14 12.49
C ILE A 99 -1.99 7.87 13.80
N LEU A 100 -0.83 7.56 14.36
CA LEU A 100 -0.34 8.18 15.58
C LEU A 100 -0.12 9.69 15.38
N ARG A 101 -0.56 10.50 16.35
CA ARG A 101 -0.38 11.97 16.37
C ARG A 101 0.53 12.36 17.54
N ALA A 102 1.00 13.61 17.60
CA ALA A 102 1.87 14.03 18.70
C ALA A 102 1.15 14.06 20.06
N THR A 103 -0.13 14.42 20.05
CA THR A 103 -1.02 14.37 21.21
C THR A 103 -1.74 13.03 21.23
N ASN A 104 -1.28 12.09 22.07
CA ASN A 104 -1.98 10.83 22.29
C ASN A 104 -2.39 10.73 23.75
N ASN A 105 -3.63 10.28 23.96
CA ASN A 105 -4.08 9.77 25.23
C ASN A 105 -4.34 8.28 25.02
N PHE A 106 -3.34 7.45 25.31
CA PHE A 106 -3.48 6.01 25.14
C PHE A 106 -4.42 5.48 26.22
N ASP A 107 -5.38 4.67 25.80
CA ASP A 107 -6.19 3.91 26.75
C ASP A 107 -5.27 2.97 27.57
N PRO A 108 -5.34 3.00 28.92
CA PRO A 108 -4.41 2.23 29.76
C PRO A 108 -4.45 0.72 29.51
N ASP A 109 -5.64 0.16 29.25
CA ASP A 109 -5.81 -1.27 29.02
C ASP A 109 -5.28 -1.65 27.64
N ALA A 110 -5.54 -0.82 26.62
CA ALA A 110 -4.97 -0.99 25.29
C ALA A 110 -3.44 -0.87 25.30
N LEU A 111 -2.89 0.05 26.09
CA LEU A 111 -1.45 0.23 26.25
C LEU A 111 -0.81 -0.98 26.94
N ALA A 112 -1.41 -1.46 28.03
CA ALA A 112 -0.96 -2.66 28.72
C ALA A 112 -0.97 -3.88 27.79
N TRP A 113 -2.05 -4.05 27.00
CA TRP A 113 -2.13 -5.09 25.97
C TRP A 113 -1.02 -4.95 24.93
N TRP A 114 -0.80 -3.75 24.39
CA TRP A 114 0.22 -3.51 23.36
C TRP A 114 1.64 -3.80 23.88
N LEU A 115 1.98 -3.36 25.10
CA LEU A 115 3.27 -3.63 25.72
C LEU A 115 3.53 -5.13 25.96
N SER A 116 2.46 -5.93 26.05
CA SER A 116 2.56 -7.39 26.24
C SER A 116 2.92 -8.16 24.96
N LEU A 117 2.73 -7.57 23.77
CA LEU A 117 2.87 -8.26 22.49
C LEU A 117 4.30 -8.77 22.23
N GLN A 118 5.33 -8.00 22.59
CA GLN A 118 6.72 -8.31 22.24
C GLN A 118 7.74 -8.09 23.37
N GLN A 119 7.31 -8.00 24.64
CA GLN A 119 8.18 -7.69 25.79
C GLN A 119 9.03 -6.43 25.56
N SER A 120 8.52 -5.28 26.02
CA SER A 120 9.26 -4.02 25.92
C SER A 120 10.34 -3.89 27.00
N ASP A 121 11.37 -3.12 26.66
CA ASP A 121 12.38 -2.63 27.61
C ASP A 121 11.70 -1.74 28.66
N LYS A 122 11.91 -2.06 29.94
CA LYS A 122 11.28 -1.36 31.08
C LYS A 122 11.92 -0.01 31.39
N ASP A 123 13.07 0.28 30.80
CA ASP A 123 13.86 1.47 31.14
C ASP A 123 13.38 2.74 30.38
N LYS A 124 12.38 2.62 29.50
CA LYS A 124 11.85 3.74 28.70
C LYS A 124 10.33 3.84 28.80
N THR A 125 9.84 5.08 28.88
CA THR A 125 8.40 5.37 28.80
C THR A 125 7.98 5.56 27.35
N LEU A 126 6.77 5.13 27.01
CA LEU A 126 6.23 5.27 25.64
C LEU A 126 6.12 6.75 25.25
N GLU A 127 5.70 7.61 26.19
CA GLU A 127 5.58 9.06 25.99
C GLU A 127 6.94 9.67 25.61
N GLY A 128 8.01 9.26 26.28
CA GLY A 128 9.37 9.72 26.00
C GLY A 128 9.87 9.26 24.64
N VAL A 129 9.55 8.04 24.23
CA VAL A 129 9.89 7.50 22.90
C VAL A 129 9.11 8.23 21.81
N VAL A 130 7.80 8.38 21.95
CA VAL A 130 6.93 9.05 20.98
C VAL A 130 7.30 10.52 20.82
N SER A 131 7.60 11.22 21.92
CA SER A 131 8.05 12.62 21.88
C SER A 131 9.35 12.78 21.08
N LYS A 132 10.35 11.92 21.31
CA LYS A 132 11.60 11.92 20.54
C LYS A 132 11.38 11.56 19.07
N MET A 133 10.49 10.62 18.79
CA MET A 133 10.16 10.21 17.41
C MET A 133 9.59 11.38 16.60
N PHE A 134 8.65 12.15 17.16
CA PHE A 134 8.02 13.28 16.46
C PHE A 134 8.93 14.50 16.25
N GLN A 135 10.09 14.55 16.91
CA GLN A 135 11.14 15.53 16.59
C GLN A 135 11.85 15.21 15.26
N ILE A 136 11.81 13.95 14.82
CA ILE A 136 12.49 13.46 13.60
C ILE A 136 11.48 13.25 12.47
N ILE A 137 10.35 12.61 12.77
CA ILE A 137 9.32 12.26 11.79
C ILE A 137 8.08 13.09 12.11
N PRO A 138 7.72 14.10 11.31
CA PRO A 138 6.54 14.90 11.60
C PRO A 138 5.26 14.05 11.51
N PRO A 139 4.21 14.36 12.28
CA PRO A 139 2.91 13.71 12.14
C PRO A 139 2.41 13.83 10.69
N PRO A 140 1.92 12.76 10.07
CA PRO A 140 1.45 12.82 8.70
C PRO A 140 0.18 13.68 8.62
N THR A 141 0.10 14.49 7.57
CA THR A 141 -1.00 15.43 7.30
C THR A 141 -2.13 14.80 6.49
N LEU A 142 -2.12 13.47 6.33
CA LEU A 142 -3.10 12.78 5.50
C LEU A 142 -4.48 12.84 6.15
N ASP A 143 -5.40 13.50 5.46
CA ASP A 143 -6.81 13.49 5.82
C ASP A 143 -7.46 12.16 5.36
N THR A 144 -7.68 11.27 6.33
CA THR A 144 -8.32 9.97 6.11
C THR A 144 -9.84 10.03 6.22
N THR A 145 -10.44 11.19 6.53
CA THR A 145 -11.88 11.28 6.74
C THR A 145 -12.66 11.04 5.43
N PRO A 146 -13.74 10.23 5.46
CA PRO A 146 -14.69 10.16 4.36
C PRO A 146 -15.29 11.55 4.11
N HIS A 147 -15.47 11.90 2.84
CA HIS A 147 -16.08 13.19 2.47
C HIS A 147 -17.01 13.02 1.26
N PRO A 148 -18.25 13.53 1.29
CA PRO A 148 -19.25 13.33 0.22
C PRO A 148 -18.80 13.80 -1.17
N SER A 149 -17.87 14.76 -1.25
CA SER A 149 -17.34 15.26 -2.54
C SER A 149 -16.12 14.48 -3.05
N ARG A 150 -15.60 13.51 -2.30
CA ARG A 150 -14.34 12.80 -2.62
C ARG A 150 -14.56 11.30 -2.67
N CYS A 151 -14.32 10.68 -3.84
CA CYS A 151 -14.19 9.23 -3.94
C CYS A 151 -12.73 8.82 -3.87
N ARG A 152 -12.34 8.12 -2.80
CA ARG A 152 -11.01 7.51 -2.66
C ARG A 152 -11.11 6.02 -2.93
N ARG A 153 -10.48 5.56 -4.02
CA ARG A 153 -10.34 4.13 -4.34
C ARG A 153 -8.96 3.64 -3.92
N CYS A 154 -8.90 2.52 -3.22
CA CYS A 154 -7.66 1.96 -2.68
C CYS A 154 -7.45 0.52 -3.18
N ALA A 155 -6.24 0.21 -3.64
CA ALA A 155 -5.78 -1.16 -3.83
C ALA A 155 -4.88 -1.56 -2.67
N VAL A 156 -5.24 -2.64 -1.96
CA VAL A 156 -4.39 -3.23 -0.91
C VAL A 156 -3.75 -4.49 -1.48
N VAL A 157 -2.43 -4.49 -1.63
CA VAL A 157 -1.70 -5.55 -2.32
C VAL A 157 -0.88 -6.34 -1.30
N GLY A 158 -1.31 -7.57 -1.03
CA GLY A 158 -0.55 -8.53 -0.22
C GLY A 158 0.57 -9.23 -1.00
N ASN A 159 1.23 -10.20 -0.36
CA ASN A 159 2.41 -10.89 -0.89
C ASN A 159 2.14 -12.34 -1.32
N SER A 160 0.88 -12.69 -1.57
CA SER A 160 0.51 -14.05 -1.96
C SER A 160 1.01 -14.38 -3.36
N GLY A 161 1.50 -15.62 -3.54
CA GLY A 161 1.92 -16.13 -4.84
C GLY A 161 0.77 -16.24 -5.86
N ASN A 162 -0.48 -16.14 -5.44
CA ASN A 162 -1.65 -16.14 -6.33
C ASN A 162 -1.67 -14.94 -7.31
N LEU A 163 -0.89 -13.88 -7.03
CA LEU A 163 -0.77 -12.73 -7.91
C LEU A 163 0.05 -13.06 -9.17
N ARG A 164 0.89 -14.10 -9.16
CA ARG A 164 1.73 -14.45 -10.31
C ARG A 164 0.87 -14.83 -11.51
N ARG A 165 1.14 -14.19 -12.65
CA ARG A 165 0.40 -14.32 -13.92
C ARG A 165 -1.07 -13.90 -13.83
N SER A 166 -1.46 -13.13 -12.81
CA SER A 166 -2.82 -12.61 -12.68
C SER A 166 -3.14 -11.50 -13.68
N GLY A 167 -2.13 -10.76 -14.15
CA GLY A 167 -2.35 -9.61 -15.02
C GLY A 167 -3.06 -8.42 -14.36
N HIS A 168 -3.18 -8.39 -13.02
CA HIS A 168 -3.92 -7.35 -12.30
C HIS A 168 -3.21 -6.00 -12.25
N GLY A 169 -1.97 -5.87 -12.74
CA GLY A 169 -1.13 -4.70 -12.49
C GLY A 169 -1.76 -3.38 -12.91
N LYS A 170 -2.38 -3.32 -14.10
CA LYS A 170 -3.07 -2.11 -14.58
C LYS A 170 -4.29 -1.74 -13.72
N LEU A 171 -5.03 -2.73 -13.22
CA LEU A 171 -6.18 -2.50 -12.35
C LEU A 171 -5.73 -2.03 -10.96
N ILE A 172 -4.66 -2.60 -10.42
CA ILE A 172 -4.05 -2.13 -9.16
C ILE A 172 -3.64 -0.66 -9.31
N ASP A 173 -2.89 -0.34 -10.37
CA ASP A 173 -2.37 1.00 -10.61
C ASP A 173 -3.44 2.04 -10.97
N SER A 174 -4.68 1.65 -11.29
CA SER A 174 -5.78 2.59 -11.54
C SER A 174 -6.37 3.19 -10.25
N HIS A 175 -5.99 2.69 -9.08
CA HIS A 175 -6.49 3.19 -7.79
C HIS A 175 -5.80 4.49 -7.37
N SER A 176 -6.50 5.32 -6.60
CA SER A 176 -5.95 6.56 -6.05
C SER A 176 -4.80 6.24 -5.10
N PHE A 177 -5.01 5.29 -4.18
CA PHE A 177 -3.99 4.76 -3.28
C PHE A 177 -3.66 3.31 -3.59
N VAL A 178 -2.38 2.97 -3.53
CA VAL A 178 -1.88 1.60 -3.62
C VAL A 178 -1.04 1.34 -2.38
N ILE A 179 -1.55 0.46 -1.52
CA ILE A 179 -0.98 0.13 -0.22
C ILE A 179 -0.28 -1.23 -0.33
N ARG A 180 1.02 -1.26 -0.05
CA ARG A 180 1.84 -2.48 -0.02
C ARG A 180 2.39 -2.72 1.37
N MET A 181 2.95 -3.90 1.61
CA MET A 181 3.43 -4.30 2.93
C MET A 181 4.69 -5.18 2.85
N ASN A 182 5.55 -5.08 3.87
CA ASN A 182 6.75 -5.91 4.04
C ASN A 182 7.70 -5.79 2.83
N LYS A 183 8.44 -6.84 2.50
CA LYS A 183 9.39 -6.91 1.36
C LYS A 183 8.72 -7.18 0.01
N ALA A 184 7.54 -6.61 -0.25
CA ALA A 184 6.82 -6.76 -1.51
C ALA A 184 7.69 -6.29 -2.69
N VAL A 185 7.91 -7.15 -3.69
CA VAL A 185 8.68 -6.83 -4.90
C VAL A 185 7.73 -6.51 -6.04
N THR A 186 7.91 -5.35 -6.67
CA THR A 186 7.18 -4.95 -7.88
C THR A 186 8.02 -5.15 -9.15
N GLN A 187 9.34 -4.92 -9.06
CA GLN A 187 10.24 -5.02 -10.20
C GLN A 187 10.23 -6.42 -10.81
N GLY A 188 9.93 -6.52 -12.12
CA GLY A 188 9.80 -7.78 -12.85
C GLY A 188 8.45 -8.48 -12.66
N PHE A 189 7.54 -7.93 -11.86
CA PHE A 189 6.18 -8.44 -11.61
C PHE A 189 5.10 -7.40 -11.92
N GLU A 190 5.44 -6.27 -12.56
CA GLU A 190 4.57 -5.11 -12.73
C GLU A 190 3.28 -5.45 -13.49
N LYS A 191 3.34 -6.39 -14.43
CA LYS A 191 2.16 -6.89 -15.15
C LYS A 191 1.11 -7.46 -14.20
N ASP A 192 1.56 -8.09 -13.12
CA ASP A 192 0.73 -8.78 -12.15
C ASP A 192 0.38 -7.90 -10.96
N VAL A 193 1.34 -7.15 -10.43
CA VAL A 193 1.20 -6.43 -9.15
C VAL A 193 1.21 -4.91 -9.28
N GLY A 194 1.39 -4.38 -10.49
CA GLY A 194 1.50 -2.94 -10.74
C GLY A 194 2.87 -2.38 -10.37
N ASN A 195 3.10 -1.12 -10.71
CA ASN A 195 4.34 -0.40 -10.41
C ASN A 195 4.15 0.81 -9.49
N ARG A 196 2.91 1.16 -9.12
CA ARG A 196 2.62 2.28 -8.20
C ARG A 196 2.59 1.79 -6.76
N THR A 197 3.07 2.64 -5.86
CA THR A 197 2.94 2.50 -4.40
C THR A 197 2.76 3.89 -3.83
N THR A 198 1.67 4.13 -3.08
CA THR A 198 1.46 5.40 -2.38
C THR A 198 1.75 5.28 -0.90
N HIS A 199 1.50 4.11 -0.31
CA HIS A 199 1.81 3.80 1.08
C HIS A 199 2.43 2.42 1.17
N HIS A 200 3.43 2.29 2.04
CA HIS A 200 4.11 1.02 2.28
C HIS A 200 4.21 0.78 3.77
N ILE A 201 3.56 -0.28 4.24
CA ILE A 201 3.54 -0.67 5.66
C ILE A 201 4.76 -1.53 5.95
N LEU A 202 5.57 -1.11 6.91
CA LEU A 202 6.82 -1.75 7.31
C LEU A 202 6.93 -1.75 8.84
N TYR A 203 7.77 -2.64 9.34
CA TYR A 203 8.24 -2.68 10.74
C TYR A 203 9.72 -3.07 10.70
N PRO A 204 10.53 -2.79 11.75
CA PRO A 204 12.00 -2.89 11.65
C PRO A 204 12.53 -4.23 11.11
N GLU A 205 11.84 -5.33 11.38
CA GLU A 205 12.22 -6.68 10.98
C GLU A 205 11.79 -7.06 9.54
N SER A 206 11.01 -6.20 8.84
CA SER A 206 10.45 -6.47 7.51
C SER A 206 10.65 -5.32 6.52
#